data_AF-A0A945WUR9-F1
#
_entry.id   AF-A0A945WUR9-F1
#
_cell.length_a   1.000
_cell.length_b   1.000
_cell.length_c   1.000
_cell.angle_alpha   90.00
_cell.angle_beta   90.00
_cell.angle_gamma   90.00
#
_symmetry.space_group_name_H-M   'P 1'
#
loop_
_entity.id
_entity.type
_entity.pdbx_description
1 polymer ?
#
loop_
_entity_poly.entity_id
_entity_poly.type
_entity_poly.pdbx_seq_one_letter_code
_entity_poly.pdbx_strand_id
1 'polypeptide(L)' 'MTLETLYELARSTWVIWMVMLFSGIVLWAFLPRNKERFEDDAKIIFKDESNGV' A
#
# COMPACT_ATOMS: atom_id res chain seq x y z
N MET A 1 1.62 -38.67 -1.67
CA MET A 1 0.93 -37.44 -1.25
C MET A 1 -0.47 -37.50 -1.84
N THR A 2 -1.51 -37.49 -1.00
CA THR A 2 -2.91 -37.66 -1.41
C THR A 2 -3.52 -36.31 -1.84
N LEU A 3 -4.60 -36.32 -2.63
CA LEU A 3 -5.26 -35.09 -3.09
C LEU A 3 -5.75 -34.21 -1.93
N GLU A 4 -6.16 -34.82 -0.82
CA GLU A 4 -6.56 -34.12 0.40
C GLU A 4 -5.41 -33.32 1.01
N THR A 5 -4.22 -33.91 1.14
CA THR A 5 -3.03 -33.20 1.64
C THR A 5 -2.62 -32.04 0.74
N LEU A 6 -2.77 -32.17 -0.59
CA LEU A 6 -2.49 -31.09 -1.53
C LEU A 6 -3.49 -29.94 -1.37
N TYR A 7 -4.76 -30.27 -1.17
CA TYR A 7 -5.84 -29.29 -0.98
C TYR A 7 -5.70 -28.51 0.33
N GLU A 8 -5.35 -29.20 1.43
CA GLU A 8 -5.09 -28.57 2.72
C GLU A 8 -3.90 -27.60 2.64
N LEU A 9 -2.81 -28.00 1.99
CA LEU A 9 -1.64 -27.15 1.77
C LEU A 9 -1.96 -25.94 0.88
N ALA A 10 -2.71 -26.14 -0.21
CA ALA A 10 -3.12 -25.07 -1.10
C ALA A 10 -4.02 -24.06 -0.39
N ARG A 11 -5.00 -24.54 0.39
CA ARG A 11 -5.92 -23.68 1.17
C ARG A 11 -5.17 -22.87 2.23
N SER A 12 -4.27 -23.49 2.98
CA SER A 12 -3.47 -22.80 4.00
C SER A 12 -2.57 -21.72 3.38
N THR A 13 -1.86 -22.08 2.30
CA THR A 13 -0.97 -21.18 1.56
C THR A 13 -1.75 -20.01 0.96
N TRP A 14 -2.95 -20.25 0.43
CA TRP A 14 -3.80 -19.22 -0.17
C TRP A 14 -4.22 -18.12 0.82
N VAL A 15 -4.61 -18.51 2.04
CA VAL A 15 -5.02 -17.56 3.08
C VAL A 15 -3.83 -16.68 3.49
N ILE A 16 -2.65 -17.28 3.65
CA ILE A 16 -1.41 -16.54 3.97
C ILE A 16 -1.09 -15.52 2.88
N TRP A 17 -1.22 -15.89 1.60
CA TRP A 17 -1.02 -14.98 0.48
C TRP A 17 -2.01 -13.82 0.47
N MET A 18 -3.30 -14.07 0.74
CA MET A 18 -4.31 -13.01 0.81
C MET A 18 -4.00 -12.01 1.92
N VAL A 19 -3.60 -12.50 3.10
CA VAL A 19 -3.20 -11.63 4.22
C VAL A 19 -1.94 -10.84 3.86
N MET A 20 -0.93 -11.48 3.26
CA MET A 20 0.31 -10.82 2.87
C MET A 20 0.08 -9.71 1.84
N LEU A 21 -0.75 -9.95 0.82
CA LEU A 21 -1.13 -8.93 -0.17
C LEU A 21 -1.86 -7.77 0.48
N PHE A 22 -2.83 -8.07 1.36
CA PHE A 22 -3.58 -7.04 2.07
C PHE A 22 -2.67 -6.19 2.96
N SER A 23 -1.85 -6.83 3.79
CA SER A 23 -0.86 -6.15 4.63
C SER A 23 0.13 -5.35 3.78
N GLY A 24 0.56 -5.85 2.62
CA GLY A 24 1.41 -5.12 1.70
C GLY A 24 0.78 -3.82 1.21
N ILE A 25 -0.51 -3.85 0.85
CA ILE A 25 -1.26 -2.66 0.42
C ILE A 25 -1.44 -1.68 1.59
N VAL A 26 -1.80 -2.17 2.77
CA VAL A 26 -1.95 -1.32 3.97
C VAL A 26 -0.63 -0.66 4.33
N LEU A 27 0.46 -1.42 4.38
CA LEU A 27 1.79 -0.87 4.68
C LEU A 27 2.23 0.12 3.60
N TRP A 28 1.94 -0.14 2.32
CA TRP A 28 2.23 0.78 1.23
C TRP A 28 1.41 2.08 1.34
N ALA A 29 0.12 1.99 1.68
CA ALA A 29 -0.77 3.13 1.87
C ALA A 29 -0.37 3.98 3.10
N PHE A 30 0.07 3.32 4.18
CA PHE A 30 0.56 3.98 5.39
C PHE A 30 2.03 4.43 5.28
N LEU A 31 2.77 4.01 4.24
CA LEU A 31 4.17 4.39 4.09
C LEU A 31 4.25 5.89 3.77
N PRO A 32 4.99 6.68 4.57
CA PRO A 32 5.14 8.14 4.38
C PRO A 32 5.87 8.51 3.08
N ARG A 33 6.36 7.53 2.31
CA ARG A 33 7.02 7.72 1.01
C ARG A 33 6.08 8.27 -0.09
N ASN A 34 4.78 8.34 0.16
CA ASN A 34 3.84 9.11 -0.68
C ASN A 34 3.32 10.40 -0.02
N LYS A 35 3.67 10.68 1.25
CA LYS A 35 3.30 11.96 1.90
C LYS A 35 4.05 13.14 1.30
N GLU A 36 5.29 12.95 0.88
CA GLU A 36 6.12 14.02 0.28
C GLU A 36 5.47 14.61 -0.98
N ARG A 37 4.83 13.77 -1.81
CA ARG A 37 4.03 14.24 -2.97
C ARG A 37 2.75 14.96 -2.57
N PHE A 38 2.05 14.48 -1.54
CA PHE A 38 0.84 15.15 -1.06
C PHE A 38 1.15 16.50 -0.40
N GLU A 39 2.31 16.64 0.25
CA GLU A 39 2.76 17.90 0.83
C GLU A 39 3.23 18.91 -0.23
N ASP A 40 3.84 18.48 -1.34
CA ASP A 40 4.19 19.37 -2.46
C ASP A 40 2.93 19.84 -3.22
N ASP A 41 2.00 18.92 -3.53
CA ASP A 41 0.74 19.25 -4.21
C ASP A 41 -0.15 20.17 -3.36
N ALA A 42 -0.16 20.02 -2.03
CA ALA A 42 -0.90 20.92 -1.14
C ALA A 42 -0.28 22.33 -1.06
N LYS A 43 1.02 22.48 -1.34
CA LYS A 43 1.72 23.77 -1.35
C LYS A 43 1.59 24.54 -2.66
N ILE A 44 0.94 23.98 -3.69
CA ILE A 44 0.77 24.66 -4.97
C ILE A 44 0.00 25.99 -4.83
N ILE A 45 -1.02 26.05 -3.96
CA ILE A 45 -1.81 27.28 -3.73
C ILE A 45 -0.97 28.35 -3.02
N PHE A 46 -0.04 27.96 -2.14
CA PHE A 46 0.81 28.89 -1.38
C PHE A 46 2.05 29.37 -2.17
N LYS A 47 2.46 28.66 -3.23
CA LYS A 47 3.60 29.08 -4.08
C LYS A 47 3.26 30.34 -4.90
N ASP A 48 2.00 30.56 -5.24
CA ASP A 48 1.57 31.72 -6.05
C ASP A 48 1.46 33.03 -5.25
N GLU A 49 1.32 32.99 -3.92
CA GLU A 49 1.30 34.21 -3.09
C GLU A 49 2.70 34.85 -2.91
N SER A 50 3.79 34.13 -3.25
CA SER A 50 5.16 34.64 -3.09
C SER A 50 5.64 35.53 -4.25
N ASN A 51 4.93 35.59 -5.39
CA ASN A 51 5.35 36.35 -6.57
C ASN A 51 4.49 37.59 -6.84
N GLY A 52 3.74 38.06 -5.83
CA GLY A 52 2.87 39.22 -5.92
C GLY A 52 3.24 40.33 -4.95
N VAL A 53 4.44 40.92 -5.10
CA VAL A 53 4.77 42.30 -4.68
C VAL A 53 5.95 42.83 -5.48
#